data_AF-R7H1I4-F1
#
_entry.id   AF-R7H1I4-F1
#
_cell.length_a   1.000
_cell.length_b   1.000
_cell.length_c   1.000
_cell.angle_alpha   90.00
_cell.angle_beta   90.00
_cell.angle_gamma   90.00
#
_symmetry.space_group_name_H-M   'P 1'
#
loop_
_entity.id
_entity.type
_entity.pdbx_description
1 polymer ?
#
loop_
_entity_poly.entity_id
_entity_poly.type
_entity_poly.pdbx_seq_one_letter_code
_entity_poly.pdbx_strand_id
1 'polypeptide(L)'
;MKTNLFFGLALLSMAPNAVSAQENADSLYIRNSVYMLKLDMPADNEEYAHAYEVTNKAFDGIDFATRYPNYNDFNLGSHHIDWSTVPTATKAEMDAIEKESAKDALLKTTLASMGVKVDPIAEREYAARLLNYFNANKFGNQLVAKWHVPQGADYKNVAAFDMGTIYEYGKVGLSEEARKVAQETGNNDMFYNLHTKLLSTTYVCVNNYRMMNAKEKSATAIAMAKVTLEFLPGIAKMAGNIAVKAAETAAAKTKGYFVRTNAYLFKLNWDSEKTLEMYNKP
;
A
#
# COMPACT_ATOMS: atom_id res chain seq x y z
N MET A 1 -12.75 35.22 33.19
CA MET A 1 -12.12 34.96 31.87
C MET A 1 -11.81 33.48 31.79
N LYS A 2 -12.33 32.81 30.76
CA LYS A 2 -12.25 31.37 30.56
C LYS A 2 -10.90 31.01 29.97
N THR A 3 -10.11 30.23 30.71
CA THR A 3 -8.87 29.63 30.22
C THR A 3 -9.23 28.45 29.32
N ASN A 4 -9.15 28.66 28.01
CA ASN A 4 -9.36 27.61 27.01
C ASN A 4 -8.20 26.61 27.09
N LEU A 5 -8.45 25.49 27.77
CA LEU A 5 -7.59 24.31 27.73
C LEU A 5 -7.84 23.61 26.39
N PHE A 6 -7.01 23.93 25.39
CA PHE A 6 -6.90 23.15 24.17
C PHE A 6 -6.31 21.77 24.52
N PHE A 7 -7.15 20.83 24.92
CA PHE A 7 -6.83 19.42 24.80
C PHE A 7 -6.95 19.05 23.33
N GLY A 8 -5.85 19.27 22.61
CA GLY A 8 -5.67 18.82 21.25
C GLY A 8 -5.91 17.32 21.18
N LEU A 9 -6.80 16.93 20.28
CA LEU A 9 -7.12 15.57 19.89
C LEU A 9 -5.90 14.98 19.13
N ALA A 10 -4.77 14.82 19.83
CA ALA A 10 -3.55 14.18 19.33
C ALA A 10 -3.54 12.69 19.75
N LEU A 11 -4.66 12.00 19.55
CA LEU A 11 -4.78 10.56 19.73
C LEU A 11 -5.34 9.99 18.43
N LEU A 12 -4.45 9.86 17.44
CA LEU A 12 -4.48 9.00 16.25
C LEU A 12 -3.49 9.48 15.16
N SER A 13 -2.53 10.36 15.47
CA SER A 13 -1.24 10.26 14.80
C SER A 13 -0.62 8.96 15.31
N MET A 14 -0.57 7.95 14.44
CA MET A 14 0.16 6.72 14.64
C MET A 14 1.49 7.07 15.31
N ALA A 15 1.69 6.67 16.58
CA ALA A 15 3.03 6.63 17.11
C ALA A 15 3.74 5.55 16.27
N PRO A 16 4.72 5.89 15.42
CA PRO A 16 5.58 4.85 14.90
C PRO A 16 6.19 4.20 16.15
N ASN A 17 6.06 2.87 16.25
CA ASN A 17 6.93 2.12 17.14
C ASN A 17 8.35 2.64 16.89
N ALA A 18 8.96 3.25 17.91
CA ALA A 18 10.33 3.68 17.84
C ALA A 18 11.18 2.42 17.68
N VAL A 19 11.38 1.99 16.43
CA VAL A 19 12.43 1.07 16.06
C VAL A 19 13.72 1.80 16.36
N SER A 20 14.46 1.29 17.34
CA SER A 20 15.81 1.78 17.64
C SER A 20 16.62 1.79 16.35
N ALA A 21 16.98 2.98 15.90
CA ALA A 21 17.93 3.17 14.81
C ALA A 21 19.31 2.72 15.31
N GLN A 22 19.67 1.48 14.99
CA GLN A 22 21.05 1.03 15.14
C GLN A 22 21.41 0.07 14.02
N GLU A 23 21.66 0.68 12.86
CA GLU A 23 22.69 0.39 11.86
C GLU A 23 22.53 1.48 10.78
N ASN A 24 23.60 1.89 10.10
CA ASN A 24 23.54 2.92 9.05
C ASN A 24 22.62 2.46 7.90
N ALA A 25 21.32 2.71 8.04
CA ALA A 25 20.30 2.28 7.08
C ALA A 25 20.47 2.93 5.70
N ASP A 26 21.15 4.07 5.64
CA ASP A 26 21.29 4.87 4.42
C ASP A 26 22.39 4.38 3.46
N SER A 27 23.38 3.61 3.91
CA SER A 27 24.50 3.17 3.04
C SER A 27 24.13 2.03 2.08
N LEU A 28 22.96 1.40 2.28
CA LEU A 28 22.48 0.27 1.49
C LEU A 28 21.07 0.50 0.91
N TYR A 29 20.47 1.69 1.07
CA TYR A 29 19.10 1.90 0.63
C TYR A 29 19.04 2.09 -0.89
N ILE A 30 18.52 1.08 -1.60
CA ILE A 30 17.86 1.30 -2.89
C ILE A 30 16.40 1.58 -2.50
N ARG A 31 15.87 2.75 -2.86
CA ARG A 31 14.47 3.08 -2.54
C ARG A 31 13.53 2.11 -3.27
N ASN A 32 12.63 1.47 -2.54
CA ASN A 32 11.65 0.51 -3.08
C ASN A 32 10.82 1.15 -4.22
N SER A 33 10.53 0.37 -5.25
CA SER A 33 9.57 0.79 -6.29
C SER A 33 8.17 0.31 -5.92
N VAL A 34 7.21 1.23 -5.84
CA VAL A 34 5.82 0.91 -5.55
C VAL A 34 4.96 1.37 -6.70
N TYR A 35 4.35 0.42 -7.41
CA TYR A 35 3.34 0.72 -8.41
C TYR A 35 1.97 0.89 -7.76
N MET A 36 1.40 2.09 -7.85
CA MET A 36 0.12 2.42 -7.24
C MET A 36 -1.02 2.16 -8.22
N LEU A 37 -1.96 1.32 -7.80
CA LEU A 37 -3.20 1.02 -8.50
C LEU A 37 -4.38 1.42 -7.63
N LYS A 38 -5.49 1.76 -8.28
CA LYS A 38 -6.81 1.94 -7.69
C LYS A 38 -7.70 0.78 -8.10
N LEU A 39 -8.39 0.21 -7.12
CA LEU A 39 -9.44 -0.76 -7.36
C LEU A 39 -10.76 -0.03 -7.57
N ASP A 40 -11.27 -0.07 -8.80
CA ASP A 40 -12.55 0.51 -9.13
C ASP A 40 -13.65 -0.46 -8.68
N MET A 41 -14.30 -0.07 -7.58
CA MET A 41 -15.44 -0.76 -7.03
C MET A 41 -16.72 -0.03 -7.47
N PRO A 42 -17.82 -0.75 -7.73
CA PRO A 42 -19.12 -0.10 -7.84
C PRO A 42 -19.44 0.66 -6.55
N ALA A 43 -20.14 1.79 -6.67
CA ALA A 43 -20.58 2.54 -5.50
C ALA A 43 -21.43 1.63 -4.60
N ASP A 44 -21.06 1.54 -3.33
CA ASP A 44 -21.73 0.71 -2.33
C ASP A 44 -22.92 1.42 -1.66
N ASN A 45 -23.09 2.71 -1.98
CA ASN A 45 -24.18 3.60 -1.61
C ASN A 45 -24.30 4.76 -2.63
N GLU A 46 -25.51 5.00 -3.17
CA GLU A 46 -25.79 6.09 -4.12
C GLU A 46 -25.53 7.48 -3.52
N GLU A 47 -25.67 7.65 -2.20
CA GLU A 47 -25.39 8.91 -1.51
C GLU A 47 -23.92 9.36 -1.63
N TYR A 48 -23.03 8.42 -1.98
CA TYR A 48 -21.60 8.66 -2.14
C TYR A 48 -21.16 8.83 -3.59
N ALA A 49 -22.08 8.76 -4.57
CA ALA A 49 -21.73 8.81 -5.99
C ALA A 49 -20.87 10.03 -6.36
N HIS A 50 -21.24 11.23 -5.87
CA HIS A 50 -20.45 12.44 -6.10
C HIS A 50 -19.07 12.40 -5.41
N ALA A 51 -18.98 11.83 -4.20
CA ALA A 51 -17.72 11.71 -3.49
C ALA A 51 -16.75 10.74 -4.21
N TYR A 52 -17.29 9.65 -4.75
CA TYR A 52 -16.56 8.72 -5.63
C TYR A 52 -16.06 9.42 -6.90
N GLU A 53 -16.90 10.24 -7.55
CA GLU A 53 -16.50 11.03 -8.71
C GLU A 53 -15.32 11.98 -8.39
N VAL A 54 -15.38 12.68 -7.26
CA VAL A 54 -14.31 13.58 -6.80
C VAL A 54 -13.02 12.80 -6.52
N THR A 55 -13.11 11.62 -5.89
CA THR A 55 -11.93 10.78 -5.60
C THR A 55 -11.32 10.21 -6.86
N ASN A 56 -12.14 9.81 -7.84
CA ASN A 56 -11.67 9.37 -9.16
C ASN A 56 -10.90 10.51 -9.83
N LYS A 57 -11.52 11.70 -9.96
CA LYS A 57 -10.86 12.88 -10.53
C LYS A 57 -9.55 13.24 -9.82
N ALA A 58 -9.51 13.12 -8.50
CA ALA A 58 -8.31 13.40 -7.71
C ALA A 58 -7.19 12.37 -7.98
N PHE A 59 -7.53 11.09 -8.11
CA PHE A 59 -6.57 10.03 -8.42
C PHE A 59 -6.07 10.13 -9.87
N ASP A 60 -6.98 10.33 -10.82
CA ASP A 60 -6.68 10.46 -12.25
C ASP A 60 -5.85 11.71 -12.56
N GLY A 61 -5.99 12.75 -11.73
CA GLY A 61 -5.20 13.98 -11.80
C GLY A 61 -3.80 13.90 -11.19
N ILE A 62 -3.40 12.75 -10.61
CA ILE A 62 -2.04 12.56 -10.10
C ILE A 62 -1.08 12.40 -11.28
N ASP A 63 -0.21 13.39 -11.47
CA ASP A 63 0.97 13.22 -12.32
C ASP A 63 2.04 12.43 -11.55
N PHE A 64 2.04 11.12 -11.75
CA PHE A 64 3.01 10.22 -11.11
C PHE A 64 4.44 10.51 -11.56
N ALA A 65 4.66 11.02 -12.78
CA ALA A 65 6.01 11.29 -13.28
C ALA A 65 6.65 12.49 -12.57
N THR A 66 5.90 13.57 -12.33
CA THR A 66 6.44 14.72 -11.57
C THR A 66 6.41 14.52 -10.07
N ARG A 67 5.50 13.70 -9.54
CA ARG A 67 5.41 13.46 -8.09
C ARG A 67 6.45 12.45 -7.58
N TYR A 68 6.91 11.57 -8.45
CA TYR A 68 7.90 10.54 -8.14
C TYR A 68 9.13 10.64 -9.07
N PRO A 69 9.78 11.82 -9.20
CA PRO A 69 10.79 12.08 -10.24
C PRO A 69 12.09 11.30 -10.07
N ASN A 70 12.36 10.80 -8.87
CA ASN A 70 13.51 9.93 -8.57
C ASN A 70 13.21 8.45 -8.87
N TYR A 71 11.99 8.17 -9.28
CA TYR A 71 11.54 6.87 -9.72
C TYR A 71 11.23 7.03 -11.20
N ASN A 72 11.55 6.04 -12.02
CA ASN A 72 10.76 5.89 -13.25
C ASN A 72 9.30 5.98 -12.82
N ASP A 73 8.42 6.67 -13.57
CA ASP A 73 6.97 6.74 -13.26
C ASP A 73 6.34 5.35 -13.03
N PHE A 74 7.10 4.31 -13.40
CA PHE A 74 6.85 2.89 -13.28
C PHE A 74 5.46 2.54 -13.80
N ASN A 75 5.00 3.38 -14.73
CA ASN A 75 3.66 3.37 -15.24
C ASN A 75 3.52 2.24 -16.26
N LEU A 76 2.57 1.35 -16.00
CA LEU A 76 2.15 0.27 -16.89
C LEU A 76 0.92 0.68 -17.72
N GLY A 77 0.72 1.99 -17.94
CA GLY A 77 -0.36 2.58 -18.70
C GLY A 77 -1.71 2.65 -17.98
N SER A 78 -2.06 1.66 -17.17
CA SER A 78 -3.30 1.68 -16.35
C SER A 78 -3.00 1.75 -14.88
N HIS A 79 -3.59 2.75 -14.20
CA HIS A 79 -3.60 2.84 -12.74
C HIS A 79 -4.90 2.29 -12.13
N HIS A 80 -5.74 1.62 -12.92
CA HIS A 80 -7.05 1.14 -12.52
C HIS A 80 -7.19 -0.36 -12.74
N ILE A 81 -7.83 -1.01 -11.79
CA ILE A 81 -8.35 -2.37 -11.91
C ILE A 81 -9.86 -2.29 -11.69
N ASP A 82 -10.64 -2.64 -12.71
CA ASP A 82 -12.09 -2.79 -12.55
C ASP A 82 -12.41 -4.11 -11.84
N TRP A 83 -12.95 -4.03 -10.63
CA TRP A 83 -13.29 -5.19 -9.80
C TRP A 83 -14.22 -6.19 -10.51
N SER A 84 -15.09 -5.70 -11.40
CA SER A 84 -16.01 -6.56 -12.15
C SER A 84 -15.27 -7.52 -13.12
N THR A 85 -14.05 -7.16 -13.51
CA THR A 85 -13.18 -7.95 -14.39
C THR A 85 -12.22 -8.86 -13.63
N VAL A 86 -12.12 -8.71 -12.31
CA VAL A 86 -11.18 -9.48 -11.48
C VAL A 86 -11.71 -10.91 -11.31
N PRO A 87 -10.93 -11.95 -11.65
CA PRO A 87 -11.34 -13.34 -11.51
C PRO A 87 -11.78 -13.68 -10.09
N THR A 88 -12.67 -14.67 -9.96
CA THR A 88 -13.00 -15.27 -8.66
C THR A 88 -11.80 -16.03 -8.08
N ALA A 89 -11.81 -16.25 -6.76
CA ALA A 89 -10.82 -17.08 -6.08
C ALA A 89 -11.47 -18.36 -5.54
N THR A 90 -10.75 -19.47 -5.63
CA THR A 90 -11.14 -20.74 -5.02
C THR A 90 -10.89 -20.69 -3.51
N LYS A 91 -11.51 -21.63 -2.77
CA LYS A 91 -11.25 -21.77 -1.34
C LYS A 91 -9.78 -22.04 -1.03
N ALA A 92 -9.11 -22.87 -1.82
CA ALA A 92 -7.70 -23.19 -1.64
C ALA A 92 -6.80 -21.95 -1.81
N GLU A 93 -7.10 -21.10 -2.81
CA GLU A 93 -6.36 -19.85 -3.03
C GLU A 93 -6.58 -18.86 -1.87
N MET A 94 -7.80 -18.75 -1.34
CA MET A 94 -8.08 -17.91 -0.17
C MET A 94 -7.44 -18.43 1.11
N ASP A 95 -7.38 -19.76 1.29
CA ASP A 95 -6.77 -20.39 2.47
C ASP A 95 -5.24 -20.36 2.43
N ALA A 96 -4.63 -20.11 1.26
CA ALA A 96 -3.20 -19.85 1.10
C ALA A 96 -2.79 -18.43 1.51
N ILE A 97 -3.74 -17.50 1.64
CA ILE A 97 -3.51 -16.16 2.19
C ILE A 97 -3.59 -16.21 3.71
N GLU A 98 -2.69 -15.49 4.38
CA GLU A 98 -2.69 -15.39 5.84
C GLU A 98 -4.06 -14.93 6.36
N LYS A 99 -4.54 -15.60 7.41
CA LYS A 99 -5.82 -15.27 8.01
C LYS A 99 -5.75 -13.91 8.69
N GLU A 100 -6.88 -13.21 8.70
CA GLU A 100 -7.05 -11.98 9.46
C GLU A 100 -6.62 -12.18 10.91
N SER A 101 -5.93 -11.19 11.47
CA SER A 101 -5.49 -11.26 12.86
C SER A 101 -6.71 -11.29 13.79
N ALA A 102 -6.55 -11.83 15.00
CA ALA A 102 -7.61 -11.79 16.01
C ALA A 102 -8.11 -10.36 16.28
N LYS A 103 -7.23 -9.36 16.14
CA LYS A 103 -7.56 -7.95 16.27
C LYS A 103 -8.47 -7.47 15.14
N ASP A 104 -8.21 -7.88 13.90
CA ASP A 104 -9.01 -7.49 12.74
C ASP A 104 -10.40 -8.15 12.77
N ALA A 105 -10.46 -9.42 13.14
CA ALA A 105 -11.72 -10.14 13.33
C ALA A 105 -12.58 -9.48 14.43
N LEU A 106 -11.96 -9.09 15.55
CA LEU A 106 -12.64 -8.36 16.62
C LEU A 106 -13.10 -6.97 16.18
N LEU A 107 -12.31 -6.27 15.35
CA LEU A 107 -12.66 -4.97 14.80
C LEU A 107 -13.90 -5.05 13.90
N LYS A 108 -13.95 -6.03 12.99
CA LYS A 108 -15.12 -6.26 12.13
C LYS A 108 -16.38 -6.55 12.94
N THR A 109 -16.25 -7.41 13.96
CA THR A 109 -17.37 -7.75 14.86
C THR A 109 -17.86 -6.53 15.64
N THR A 110 -16.95 -5.70 16.14
CA THR A 110 -17.27 -4.46 16.87
C THR A 110 -17.92 -3.41 15.97
N LEU A 111 -17.43 -3.26 14.73
CA LEU A 111 -18.05 -2.37 13.74
C LEU A 111 -19.48 -2.79 13.41
N ALA A 112 -19.70 -4.09 13.17
CA ALA A 112 -21.02 -4.63 12.87
C ALA A 112 -22.00 -4.43 14.04
N SER A 113 -21.57 -4.65 15.29
CA SER A 113 -22.41 -4.43 16.47
C SER A 113 -22.76 -2.94 16.70
N MET A 114 -21.95 -2.03 16.17
CA MET A 114 -22.21 -0.59 16.15
C MET A 114 -23.08 -0.13 14.98
N GLY A 115 -23.56 -1.05 14.14
CA GLY A 115 -24.42 -0.76 12.99
C GLY A 115 -23.67 -0.14 11.80
N VAL A 116 -22.34 -0.28 11.74
CA VAL A 116 -21.55 0.09 10.57
C VAL A 116 -21.64 -1.04 9.55
N LYS A 117 -21.97 -0.71 8.29
CA LYS A 117 -21.94 -1.68 7.19
C LYS A 117 -20.50 -2.16 6.99
N VAL A 118 -20.24 -3.41 7.33
CA VAL A 118 -18.94 -4.06 7.06
C VAL A 118 -18.97 -4.61 5.65
N ASP A 119 -17.82 -4.56 4.98
CA ASP A 119 -17.65 -5.17 3.67
C ASP A 119 -17.99 -6.67 3.72
N PRO A 120 -18.93 -7.17 2.88
CA PRO A 120 -19.25 -8.59 2.85
C PRO A 120 -18.11 -9.45 2.29
N ILE A 121 -17.21 -8.86 1.50
CA ILE A 121 -16.07 -9.56 0.92
C ILE A 121 -14.93 -9.61 1.95
N ALA A 122 -14.39 -10.79 2.21
CA ALA A 122 -13.28 -10.96 3.16
C ALA A 122 -11.97 -10.39 2.59
N GLU A 123 -11.06 -9.90 3.44
CA GLU A 123 -9.81 -9.27 2.96
C GLU A 123 -8.92 -10.27 2.20
N ARG A 124 -8.92 -11.53 2.64
CA ARG A 124 -8.25 -12.64 1.95
C ARG A 124 -8.84 -12.94 0.56
N GLU A 125 -10.12 -12.67 0.36
CA GLU A 125 -10.75 -12.84 -0.94
C GLU A 125 -10.26 -11.76 -1.91
N TYR A 126 -10.19 -10.49 -1.48
CA TYR A 126 -9.56 -9.44 -2.29
C TYR A 126 -8.12 -9.79 -2.65
N ALA A 127 -7.31 -10.19 -1.67
CA ALA A 127 -5.92 -10.54 -1.91
C ALA A 127 -5.78 -11.68 -2.92
N ALA A 128 -6.53 -12.77 -2.76
CA ALA A 128 -6.49 -13.92 -3.67
C ALA A 128 -6.98 -13.56 -5.09
N ARG A 129 -8.08 -12.82 -5.20
CA ARG A 129 -8.64 -12.40 -6.49
C ARG A 129 -7.71 -11.44 -7.25
N LEU A 130 -7.10 -10.48 -6.54
CA LEU A 130 -6.09 -9.58 -7.12
C LEU A 130 -4.83 -10.34 -7.55
N LEU A 131 -4.38 -11.33 -6.78
CA LEU A 131 -3.27 -12.20 -7.18
C LEU A 131 -3.61 -12.98 -8.46
N ASN A 132 -4.82 -13.53 -8.57
CA ASN A 132 -5.31 -14.19 -9.79
C ASN A 132 -5.33 -13.24 -10.98
N TYR A 133 -5.80 -12.00 -10.78
CA TYR A 133 -5.76 -10.96 -11.81
C TYR A 133 -4.32 -10.68 -12.29
N PHE A 134 -3.37 -10.50 -11.37
CA PHE A 134 -1.98 -10.26 -11.74
C PHE A 134 -1.36 -11.43 -12.51
N ASN A 135 -1.66 -12.67 -12.11
CA ASN A 135 -1.17 -13.87 -12.78
C ASN A 135 -1.78 -14.03 -14.19
N ALA A 136 -3.08 -13.80 -14.33
CA ALA A 136 -3.78 -13.87 -15.61
C ALA A 136 -3.26 -12.82 -16.60
N ASN A 137 -3.00 -11.60 -16.12
CA ASN A 137 -2.50 -10.49 -16.94
C ASN A 137 -0.96 -10.47 -17.10
N LYS A 138 -0.24 -11.48 -16.58
CA LYS A 138 1.23 -11.53 -16.58
C LYS A 138 1.86 -10.24 -16.03
N PHE A 139 1.24 -9.68 -15.00
CA PHE A 139 1.61 -8.37 -14.46
C PHE A 139 3.04 -8.36 -13.91
N GLY A 140 3.49 -9.47 -13.30
CA GLY A 140 4.89 -9.66 -12.90
C GLY A 140 5.88 -9.48 -14.05
N ASN A 141 5.58 -10.05 -15.23
CA ASN A 141 6.41 -9.90 -16.43
C ASN A 141 6.47 -8.44 -16.88
N GLN A 142 5.34 -7.72 -16.81
CA GLN A 142 5.26 -6.31 -17.16
C GLN A 142 6.11 -5.44 -16.23
N LEU A 143 6.10 -5.71 -14.92
CA LEU A 143 6.94 -5.02 -13.94
C LEU A 143 8.43 -5.25 -14.22
N VAL A 144 8.83 -6.50 -14.51
CA VAL A 144 10.22 -6.83 -14.88
C VAL A 144 10.62 -6.12 -16.17
N ALA A 145 9.77 -6.16 -17.20
CA ALA A 145 10.01 -5.53 -18.49
C ALA A 145 10.19 -4.01 -18.37
N LYS A 146 9.38 -3.33 -17.55
CA LYS A 146 9.45 -1.88 -17.32
C LYS A 146 10.82 -1.42 -16.82
N TRP A 147 11.51 -2.24 -16.05
CA TRP A 147 12.86 -1.91 -15.58
C TRP A 147 13.94 -1.97 -16.67
N HIS A 148 13.67 -2.65 -17.77
CA HIS A 148 14.63 -2.86 -18.87
C HIS A 148 14.31 -2.00 -20.10
N VAL A 149 13.36 -1.06 -20.00
CA VAL A 149 13.04 -0.13 -21.08
C VAL A 149 13.12 1.34 -20.64
N PRO A 150 13.59 2.25 -21.52
CA PRO A 150 13.62 3.68 -21.22
C PRO A 150 12.23 4.23 -20.86
N GLN A 151 12.20 5.35 -20.15
CA GLN A 151 10.93 6.00 -19.81
C GLN A 151 10.15 6.36 -21.08
N GLY A 152 8.84 6.11 -21.07
CA GLY A 152 7.96 6.30 -22.23
C GLY A 152 8.03 5.21 -23.30
N ALA A 153 8.94 4.24 -23.19
CA ALA A 153 9.00 3.11 -24.11
C ALA A 153 7.90 2.07 -23.85
N ASP A 154 7.53 1.33 -24.88
CA ASP A 154 6.53 0.27 -24.80
C ASP A 154 7.10 -0.99 -24.13
N TYR A 155 6.82 -1.11 -22.83
CA TYR A 155 7.22 -2.25 -22.02
C TYR A 155 6.47 -3.55 -22.36
N LYS A 156 5.42 -3.50 -23.20
CA LYS A 156 4.68 -4.72 -23.62
C LYS A 156 5.38 -5.45 -24.77
N ASN A 157 6.25 -4.76 -25.49
CA ASN A 157 6.94 -5.26 -26.69
C ASN A 157 8.47 -5.13 -26.54
N VAL A 158 9.02 -5.65 -25.45
CA VAL A 158 10.47 -5.61 -25.19
C VAL A 158 11.17 -6.65 -26.05
N ALA A 159 11.85 -6.19 -27.12
CA ALA A 159 12.59 -7.07 -28.03
C ALA A 159 13.85 -7.66 -27.39
N ALA A 160 14.48 -6.94 -26.46
CA ALA A 160 15.62 -7.40 -25.67
C ALA A 160 15.67 -6.63 -24.33
N PHE A 161 16.09 -7.31 -23.26
CA PHE A 161 16.29 -6.66 -21.97
C PHE A 161 17.56 -5.80 -22.00
N ASP A 162 17.39 -4.48 -21.94
CA ASP A 162 18.51 -3.54 -21.89
C ASP A 162 19.07 -3.42 -20.47
N MET A 163 20.29 -3.93 -20.31
CA MET A 163 21.04 -3.87 -19.06
C MET A 163 21.52 -2.46 -18.71
N GLY A 164 21.70 -1.60 -19.71
CA GLY A 164 22.06 -0.19 -19.49
C GLY A 164 20.94 0.56 -18.79
N THR A 165 19.70 0.38 -19.24
CA THR A 165 18.54 1.05 -18.65
C THR A 165 18.35 0.71 -17.17
N ILE A 166 18.31 -0.58 -16.83
CA ILE A 166 18.09 -1.00 -15.43
C ILE A 166 19.23 -0.58 -14.52
N TYR A 167 20.44 -0.50 -15.06
CA TYR A 167 21.61 0.04 -14.39
C TYR A 167 21.48 1.55 -14.08
N GLU A 168 21.00 2.35 -15.05
CA GLU A 168 20.71 3.77 -14.81
C GLU A 168 19.67 3.97 -13.70
N TYR A 169 18.58 3.20 -13.73
CA TYR A 169 17.56 3.27 -12.68
C TYR A 169 18.09 2.83 -11.31
N GLY A 170 18.91 1.77 -11.26
CA GLY A 170 19.56 1.32 -10.04
C GLY A 170 20.45 2.40 -9.41
N LYS A 171 21.19 3.17 -10.22
CA LYS A 171 22.03 4.28 -9.75
C LYS A 171 21.24 5.44 -9.15
N VAL A 172 20.13 5.83 -9.78
CA VAL A 172 19.26 6.90 -9.27
C VAL A 172 18.59 6.49 -7.94
N GLY A 173 18.36 5.19 -7.74
CA GLY A 173 17.80 4.65 -6.51
C GLY A 173 18.73 4.67 -5.28
N LEU A 174 20.02 4.95 -5.46
CA LEU A 174 21.03 4.97 -4.37
C LEU A 174 21.05 6.27 -3.58
N SER A 175 21.44 6.18 -2.30
CA SER A 175 21.84 7.35 -1.50
C SER A 175 23.07 8.04 -2.09
N GLU A 176 23.31 9.31 -1.71
CA GLU A 176 24.45 10.07 -2.22
C GLU A 176 25.79 9.45 -1.80
N GLU A 177 25.85 8.92 -0.58
CA GLU A 177 26.99 8.23 -0.01
C GLU A 177 27.27 6.92 -0.77
N ALA A 178 26.24 6.10 -1.01
CA ALA A 178 26.38 4.88 -1.78
C ALA A 178 26.81 5.16 -3.23
N ARG A 179 26.34 6.27 -3.82
CA ARG A 179 26.74 6.71 -5.16
C ARG A 179 28.22 7.12 -5.21
N LYS A 180 28.71 7.85 -4.20
CA LYS A 180 30.13 8.23 -4.10
C LYS A 180 31.03 7.00 -3.95
N VAL A 181 30.67 6.08 -3.05
CA VAL A 181 31.41 4.81 -2.88
C VAL A 181 31.44 3.99 -4.17
N ALA A 182 30.32 3.91 -4.90
CA ALA A 182 30.25 3.24 -6.19
C ALA A 182 31.21 3.83 -7.23
N GLN A 183 31.26 5.16 -7.30
CA GLN A 183 32.08 5.92 -8.25
C GLN A 183 33.57 5.81 -7.91
N GLU A 184 33.93 5.84 -6.63
CA GLU A 184 35.33 5.78 -6.15
C GLU A 184 35.94 4.38 -6.25
N THR A 185 35.13 3.33 -6.06
CA THR A 185 35.64 1.94 -6.01
C THR A 185 35.63 1.23 -7.35
N GLY A 186 34.96 1.77 -8.38
CA GLY A 186 34.83 1.13 -9.69
C GLY A 186 34.18 -0.27 -9.62
N ASN A 187 33.46 -0.57 -8.53
CA ASN A 187 33.04 -1.92 -8.21
C ASN A 187 31.81 -2.35 -9.01
N ASN A 188 32.04 -2.98 -10.17
CA ASN A 188 31.01 -3.53 -11.05
C ASN A 188 30.09 -4.57 -10.36
N ASP A 189 30.56 -5.28 -9.33
CA ASP A 189 29.76 -6.26 -8.60
C ASP A 189 28.66 -5.61 -7.74
N MET A 190 28.88 -4.37 -7.29
CA MET A 190 27.84 -3.61 -6.60
C MET A 190 26.64 -3.42 -7.54
N PHE A 191 26.89 -3.19 -8.82
CA PHE A 191 25.87 -2.91 -9.84
C PHE A 191 25.09 -4.16 -10.30
N TYR A 192 25.74 -5.32 -10.38
CA TYR A 192 25.04 -6.59 -10.60
C TYR A 192 24.05 -6.90 -9.46
N ASN A 193 24.44 -6.58 -8.22
CA ASN A 193 23.56 -6.70 -7.06
C ASN A 193 22.42 -5.67 -7.05
N LEU A 194 22.60 -4.48 -7.65
CA LEU A 194 21.52 -3.48 -7.77
C LEU A 194 20.35 -4.01 -8.59
N HIS A 195 20.62 -4.76 -9.66
CA HIS A 195 19.58 -5.36 -10.50
C HIS A 195 18.64 -6.28 -9.71
N THR A 196 19.22 -7.30 -9.09
CA THR A 196 18.48 -8.27 -8.27
C THR A 196 17.76 -7.57 -7.12
N LYS A 197 18.41 -6.59 -6.50
CA LYS A 197 17.83 -5.83 -5.39
C LYS A 197 16.67 -4.94 -5.83
N LEU A 198 16.75 -4.29 -6.99
CA LEU A 198 15.69 -3.44 -7.54
C LEU A 198 14.44 -4.27 -7.88
N LEU A 199 14.62 -5.41 -8.55
CA LEU A 199 13.51 -6.31 -8.87
C LEU A 199 12.91 -6.96 -7.61
N SER A 200 13.74 -7.42 -6.67
CA SER A 200 13.26 -7.99 -5.41
C SER A 200 12.69 -6.95 -4.43
N THR A 201 12.77 -5.65 -4.74
CA THR A 201 12.13 -4.55 -4.00
C THR A 201 11.06 -3.82 -4.83
N THR A 202 10.50 -4.52 -5.83
CA THR A 202 9.36 -4.05 -6.61
C THR A 202 8.05 -4.51 -5.97
N TYR A 203 7.15 -3.56 -5.73
CA TYR A 203 5.86 -3.76 -5.08
C TYR A 203 4.72 -3.19 -5.94
N VAL A 204 3.54 -3.76 -5.76
CA VAL A 204 2.28 -3.24 -6.31
C VAL A 204 1.35 -2.99 -5.14
N CYS A 205 0.84 -1.78 -5.02
CA CYS A 205 -0.13 -1.41 -4.00
C CYS A 205 -1.46 -1.10 -4.66
N VAL A 206 -2.46 -1.95 -4.40
CA VAL A 206 -3.82 -1.75 -4.88
C VAL A 206 -4.63 -1.07 -3.76
N ASN A 207 -5.16 0.11 -4.05
CA ASN A 207 -5.94 0.91 -3.12
C ASN A 207 -7.43 0.76 -3.41
N ASN A 208 -8.18 0.24 -2.45
CA ASN A 208 -9.63 0.22 -2.45
C ASN A 208 -10.14 1.41 -1.63
N TYR A 209 -10.58 2.44 -2.33
CA TYR A 209 -11.16 3.64 -1.72
C TYR A 209 -12.65 3.43 -1.46
N ARG A 210 -13.06 3.66 -0.22
CA ARG A 210 -14.45 3.60 0.23
C ARG A 210 -14.86 4.89 0.89
N MET A 211 -16.13 5.22 0.74
CA MET A 211 -16.70 6.41 1.35
C MET A 211 -17.34 6.08 2.69
N MET A 212 -17.18 7.00 3.63
CA MET A 212 -17.82 6.93 4.94
C MET A 212 -18.41 8.29 5.27
N ASN A 213 -19.60 8.28 5.86
CA ASN A 213 -20.12 9.46 6.51
C ASN A 213 -19.46 9.67 7.89
N ALA A 214 -19.70 10.82 8.50
CA ALA A 214 -19.13 11.15 9.80
C ALA A 214 -19.50 10.17 10.93
N LYS A 215 -20.69 9.56 10.87
CA LYS A 215 -21.13 8.56 11.85
C LYS A 215 -20.33 7.27 11.72
N GLU A 216 -20.12 6.80 10.50
CA GLU A 216 -19.33 5.60 10.19
C GLU A 216 -17.85 5.78 10.53
N LYS A 217 -17.26 6.94 10.18
CA LYS A 217 -15.88 7.27 10.58
C LYS A 217 -15.72 7.24 12.09
N SER A 218 -16.66 7.88 12.79
CA SER A 218 -16.66 7.95 14.24
C SER A 218 -16.75 6.56 14.87
N ALA A 219 -17.71 5.77 14.41
CA ALA A 219 -17.89 4.39 14.85
C ALA A 219 -16.63 3.56 14.60
N THR A 220 -15.94 3.77 13.48
CA THR A 220 -14.66 3.11 13.18
C THR A 220 -13.56 3.49 14.15
N ALA A 221 -13.40 4.78 14.46
CA ALA A 221 -12.41 5.24 15.45
C ALA A 221 -12.69 4.66 16.85
N ILE A 222 -13.96 4.67 17.27
CA ILE A 222 -14.41 4.10 18.54
C ILE A 222 -14.17 2.58 18.58
N ALA A 223 -14.50 1.86 17.51
CA ALA A 223 -14.30 0.42 17.41
C ALA A 223 -12.80 0.07 17.50
N MET A 224 -11.93 0.79 16.78
CA MET A 224 -10.47 0.60 16.90
C MET A 224 -9.96 0.84 18.31
N ALA A 225 -10.48 1.86 19.00
CA ALA A 225 -10.11 2.14 20.39
C ALA A 225 -10.58 1.03 21.34
N LYS A 226 -11.84 0.56 21.22
CA LYS A 226 -12.40 -0.56 22.00
C LYS A 226 -11.61 -1.85 21.77
N VAL A 227 -11.31 -2.17 20.52
CA VAL A 227 -10.50 -3.35 20.18
C VAL A 227 -9.10 -3.23 20.75
N THR A 228 -8.42 -2.08 20.60
CA THR A 228 -7.07 -1.89 21.13
C THR A 228 -7.05 -2.03 22.65
N LEU A 229 -8.08 -1.54 23.34
CA LEU A 229 -8.22 -1.71 24.79
C LEU A 229 -8.28 -3.17 25.21
N GLU A 230 -8.90 -4.05 24.44
CA GLU A 230 -8.99 -5.46 24.81
C GLU A 230 -7.62 -6.16 24.93
N PHE A 231 -6.62 -5.64 24.21
CA PHE A 231 -5.25 -6.16 24.22
C PHE A 231 -4.33 -5.44 25.21
N LEU A 232 -4.82 -4.46 25.98
CA LEU A 232 -4.03 -3.78 27.01
C LEU A 232 -4.13 -4.51 28.37
N PRO A 233 -3.09 -4.43 29.22
CA PRO A 233 -3.14 -4.92 30.59
C PRO A 233 -4.15 -4.13 31.47
N GLY A 234 -4.67 -4.76 32.52
CA GLY A 234 -5.88 -4.31 33.24
C GLY A 234 -5.90 -2.85 33.74
N ILE A 235 -4.77 -2.33 34.24
CA ILE A 235 -4.67 -0.93 34.70
C ILE A 235 -4.80 0.06 33.52
N ALA A 236 -4.27 -0.30 32.34
CA ALA A 236 -4.37 0.50 31.13
C ALA A 236 -5.77 0.45 30.48
N LYS A 237 -6.53 -0.64 30.69
CA LYS A 237 -7.93 -0.75 30.21
C LYS A 237 -8.84 0.31 30.82
N MET A 238 -8.68 0.60 32.12
CA MET A 238 -9.53 1.57 32.83
C MET A 238 -9.34 3.00 32.30
N ALA A 239 -8.09 3.42 32.10
CA ALA A 239 -7.76 4.73 31.55
C ALA A 239 -8.27 4.88 30.10
N GLY A 240 -8.12 3.84 29.28
CA GLY A 240 -8.59 3.93 27.89
C GLY A 240 -10.11 3.88 27.73
N ASN A 241 -10.86 3.25 28.64
CA ASN A 241 -12.34 3.33 28.64
C ASN A 241 -12.84 4.78 28.81
N ILE A 242 -12.14 5.60 29.58
CA ILE A 242 -12.45 7.04 29.72
C ILE A 242 -12.16 7.76 28.39
N ALA A 243 -11.04 7.44 27.74
CA ALA A 243 -10.69 8.02 26.44
C ALA A 243 -11.70 7.64 25.34
N VAL A 244 -12.24 6.42 25.34
CA VAL A 244 -13.29 5.99 24.40
C VAL A 244 -14.56 6.83 24.54
N LYS A 245 -15.03 7.07 25.77
CA LYS A 245 -16.23 7.91 26.00
C LYS A 245 -16.03 9.37 25.55
N ALA A 246 -14.83 9.91 25.74
CA ALA A 246 -14.48 11.25 25.24
C ALA A 246 -14.47 11.29 23.70
N ALA A 247 -13.93 10.25 23.05
CA ALA A 247 -13.95 10.10 21.60
C ALA A 247 -15.38 9.98 21.03
N GLU A 248 -16.26 9.21 21.70
CA GLU A 248 -17.70 9.09 21.36
C GLU A 248 -18.40 10.46 21.35
N THR A 249 -18.05 11.34 22.30
CA THR A 249 -18.64 12.68 22.41
C THR A 249 -18.13 13.65 21.33
N ALA A 250 -16.84 13.57 20.98
CA ALA A 250 -16.24 14.39 19.91
C ALA A 250 -16.73 13.99 18.52
N ALA A 251 -16.87 12.68 18.30
CA ALA A 251 -17.42 12.05 17.09
C ALA A 251 -18.76 12.66 16.65
N ALA A 252 -19.69 12.87 17.58
CA ALA A 252 -21.04 13.40 17.32
C ALA A 252 -21.05 14.80 16.68
N LYS A 253 -19.94 15.54 16.72
CA LYS A 253 -19.81 16.88 16.15
C LYS A 253 -19.17 16.89 14.76
N THR A 254 -18.67 15.74 14.29
CA THR A 254 -18.00 15.63 13.00
C THR A 254 -19.05 15.66 11.88
N LYS A 255 -18.79 16.42 10.82
CA LYS A 255 -19.62 16.47 9.60
C LYS A 255 -18.74 16.26 8.37
N GLY A 256 -19.33 15.80 7.27
CA GLY A 256 -18.66 15.60 5.98
C GLY A 256 -18.48 14.13 5.59
N TYR A 257 -17.91 13.95 4.41
CA TYR A 257 -17.54 12.65 3.84
C TYR A 257 -16.06 12.38 4.13
N PHE A 258 -15.74 11.11 4.33
CA PHE A 258 -14.40 10.64 4.64
C PHE A 258 -14.04 9.47 3.74
N VAL A 259 -12.78 9.40 3.35
CA VAL A 259 -12.26 8.29 2.57
C VAL A 259 -11.63 7.28 3.53
N ARG A 260 -12.10 6.03 3.49
CA ARG A 260 -11.40 4.86 4.01
C ARG A 260 -10.64 4.23 2.86
N THR A 261 -9.38 3.88 3.10
CA THR A 261 -8.58 3.15 2.11
C THR A 261 -8.17 1.82 2.70
N ASN A 262 -8.52 0.72 2.04
CA ASN A 262 -7.90 -0.57 2.26
C ASN A 262 -6.81 -0.75 1.20
N ALA A 263 -5.57 -0.98 1.61
CA ALA A 263 -4.43 -1.15 0.71
C ALA A 263 -3.95 -2.59 0.71
N TYR A 264 -3.83 -3.20 -0.47
CA TYR A 264 -3.30 -4.53 -0.68
C TYR A 264 -1.91 -4.42 -1.31
N LEU A 265 -0.89 -4.81 -0.55
CA LEU A 265 0.51 -4.74 -0.99
C LEU A 265 0.97 -6.11 -1.47
N PHE A 266 1.41 -6.17 -2.72
CA PHE A 266 1.98 -7.35 -3.35
C PHE A 266 3.46 -7.09 -3.63
N LYS A 267 4.30 -8.09 -3.37
CA LYS A 267 5.72 -8.04 -3.69
C LYS A 267 5.97 -8.89 -4.93
N LEU A 268 6.78 -8.38 -5.87
CA LEU A 268 7.27 -9.20 -6.96
C LEU A 268 8.08 -10.36 -6.39
N ASN A 269 7.69 -11.61 -6.71
CA ASN A 269 8.45 -12.79 -6.31
C ASN A 269 9.69 -12.92 -7.20
N TRP A 270 10.73 -12.16 -6.87
CA TRP A 270 12.00 -12.10 -7.58
C TRP A 270 13.17 -12.31 -6.63
N ASP A 271 14.06 -13.22 -7.00
CA ASP A 271 15.28 -13.56 -6.25
C ASP A 271 16.47 -13.70 -7.20
N SER A 272 17.66 -13.92 -6.61
CA SER A 272 18.92 -14.04 -7.35
C SER A 272 18.94 -15.23 -8.32
N GLU A 273 18.21 -16.31 -7.99
CA GLU A 273 18.11 -17.48 -8.86
C GLU A 273 17.34 -17.14 -10.15
N LYS A 274 16.19 -16.45 -10.02
CA LYS A 274 15.43 -15.96 -11.19
C LYS A 274 16.21 -14.97 -12.03
N THR A 275 16.99 -14.09 -11.39
CA THR A 275 17.94 -13.22 -12.11
C THR A 275 18.90 -14.06 -12.95
N LEU A 276 19.55 -15.06 -12.34
CA LEU A 276 20.53 -15.90 -13.02
C LEU A 276 19.90 -16.70 -14.17
N GLU A 277 18.72 -17.28 -13.96
CA GLU A 277 17.97 -17.99 -15.01
C GLU A 277 17.62 -17.09 -16.19
N MET A 278 17.22 -15.84 -15.93
CA MET A 278 16.87 -14.88 -16.99
C MET A 278 18.05 -14.59 -17.90
N TYR A 279 19.28 -14.53 -17.36
CA TYR A 279 20.49 -14.21 -18.12
C TYR A 279 21.21 -15.42 -18.71
N ASN A 280 21.01 -16.61 -18.15
CA ASN A 280 21.62 -17.84 -18.64
C ASN A 280 20.75 -18.59 -19.64
N LYS A 281 19.51 -18.16 -19.87
CA LYS A 281 18.70 -18.67 -20.98
C LYS A 281 19.19 -18.04 -22.30
N PRO A 282 19.55 -18.85 -23.31
CA PRO A 282 19.99 -18.38 -24.62
C PRO A 282 18.86 -17.67 -25.39
#